data_AF-A0A9Q0EYA1-F1
#
_entry.id   AF-A0A9Q0EYA1-F1
#
_cell.length_a   1.000
_cell.length_b   1.000
_cell.length_c   1.000
_cell.angle_alpha   90.00
_cell.angle_beta   90.00
_cell.angle_gamma   90.00
#
_symmetry.space_group_name_H-M   'P 1'
#
loop_
_entity.id
_entity.type
_entity.pdbx_description
1 polymer ?
#
loop_
_entity_poly.entity_id
_entity_poly.type
_entity_poly.pdbx_seq_one_letter_code
_entity_poly.pdbx_strand_id
1 'polypeptide(L)'
;PLVPDLRFLQVVEVFCVISAYKVGPGPISWFIAAELFDQPGRPIAMAFASLLSWGGKFLLALTFPPLLKLWGGYVYLLFMAVALTALWVTWFRMPETRGRSFDDIAEEFRGAEALPLQNNRDFNTFK
;
A
#
# COMPACT_ATOMS: atom_id res chain seq x y z
N PRO A 1 7.41 21.03 28.95
CA PRO A 1 6.27 20.48 29.74
C PRO A 1 4.95 20.73 29.01
N LEU A 2 4.44 19.73 28.28
CA LEU A 2 3.09 19.80 27.71
C LEU A 2 2.06 19.68 28.84
N VAL A 3 1.04 20.53 28.75
CA VAL A 3 -0.06 20.71 29.71
C VAL A 3 -0.64 19.33 30.11
N PRO A 4 -0.87 19.05 31.41
CA PRO A 4 -1.35 17.74 31.88
C PRO A 4 -2.60 17.22 31.16
N ASP A 5 -3.48 18.13 30.74
CA ASP A 5 -4.74 17.83 30.05
C ASP A 5 -4.52 17.27 28.63
N LEU A 6 -3.41 17.61 27.96
CA LEU A 6 -3.11 17.13 26.61
C LEU A 6 -2.57 15.69 26.58
N ARG A 7 -2.16 15.12 27.72
CA ARG A 7 -1.60 13.76 27.76
C ARG A 7 -2.65 12.71 27.46
N PHE A 8 -3.84 12.87 28.03
CA PHE A 8 -4.97 11.99 27.73
C PHE A 8 -5.40 12.13 26.27
N LEU A 9 -5.38 13.36 25.74
CA LEU A 9 -5.67 13.62 24.33
C LEU A 9 -4.69 12.88 23.40
N GLN A 10 -3.38 12.96 23.67
CA GLN A 10 -2.34 12.25 22.90
C GLN A 10 -2.53 10.74 22.92
N VAL A 11 -2.84 10.18 24.10
CA VAL A 11 -3.07 8.74 24.23
C VAL A 11 -4.29 8.33 23.40
N VAL A 12 -5.40 9.04 23.52
CA VAL A 12 -6.62 8.78 22.75
C VAL A 12 -6.37 8.93 21.25
N GLU A 13 -5.67 9.97 20.82
CA GLU A 13 -5.29 10.20 19.43
C GLU A 13 -4.50 9.02 18.85
N VAL A 14 -3.48 8.55 19.56
CA VAL A 14 -2.67 7.39 19.14
C VAL A 14 -3.54 6.14 19.00
N PHE A 15 -4.43 5.87 19.96
CA PHE A 15 -5.34 4.72 19.88
C PHE A 15 -6.32 4.84 18.71
N CYS A 16 -6.90 6.02 18.47
CA CYS A 16 -7.80 6.26 17.34
C CYS A 16 -7.09 6.05 15.99
N VAL A 17 -5.87 6.58 15.83
CA VAL A 17 -5.08 6.43 14.61
C VAL A 17 -4.70 4.97 14.37
N ILE A 18 -4.26 4.26 15.41
CA ILE A 18 -3.90 2.83 15.30
C ILE A 18 -5.13 1.99 14.93
N SER A 19 -6.27 2.21 15.59
CA SER A 19 -7.51 1.50 15.32
C SER A 19 -8.02 1.76 13.89
N ALA A 20 -8.00 3.01 13.43
CA ALA A 20 -8.35 3.35 12.06
C ALA A 20 -7.43 2.66 11.04
N TYR A 21 -6.12 2.64 11.30
CA TYR A 21 -5.15 1.93 10.45
C TYR A 21 -5.42 0.42 10.39
N LYS A 22 -5.79 -0.19 11.53
CA LYS A 22 -6.08 -1.63 11.64
C LYS A 22 -7.37 -2.03 10.93
N VAL A 23 -8.37 -1.15 10.85
CA VAL A 23 -9.66 -1.46 10.21
C VAL A 23 -9.63 -1.23 8.70
N GLY A 24 -8.89 -0.21 8.23
CA GLY A 24 -8.82 0.13 6.81
C GLY A 24 -7.50 -0.28 6.14
N PRO A 25 -6.50 0.62 6.08
CA PRO A 25 -5.33 0.45 5.21
C PRO A 25 -4.51 -0.81 5.49
N GLY A 26 -4.42 -1.22 6.76
CA GLY A 26 -3.62 -2.36 7.21
C GLY A 26 -4.02 -3.69 6.54
N PRO A 27 -5.22 -4.24 6.81
CA PRO A 27 -5.67 -5.49 6.21
C PRO A 27 -5.95 -5.34 4.71
N ILE A 28 -6.58 -4.24 4.27
CA ILE A 28 -7.01 -4.05 2.87
C ILE A 28 -5.81 -4.07 1.92
N SER A 29 -4.69 -3.43 2.29
CA SER A 29 -3.47 -3.43 1.45
C SER A 29 -2.86 -4.82 1.26
N TRP A 30 -3.07 -5.74 2.19
CA TRP A 30 -2.58 -7.11 2.09
C TRP A 30 -3.50 -7.98 1.23
N PHE A 31 -4.82 -7.78 1.35
CA PHE A 31 -5.80 -8.52 0.55
C PHE A 31 -5.79 -8.08 -0.92
N ILE A 32 -5.65 -6.79 -1.20
CA ILE A 32 -5.66 -6.29 -2.58
C ILE A 32 -4.46 -6.80 -3.38
N ALA A 33 -3.31 -7.01 -2.75
CA ALA A 33 -2.15 -7.65 -3.36
C ALA A 33 -2.34 -9.16 -3.62
N ALA A 34 -3.26 -9.81 -2.90
CA ALA A 34 -3.68 -11.17 -3.23
C ALA A 34 -4.76 -11.19 -4.32
N GLU A 35 -5.61 -10.16 -4.39
CA GLU A 35 -6.70 -10.04 -5.35
C GLU A 35 -6.24 -9.61 -6.75
N LEU A 36 -5.21 -8.75 -6.85
CA LEU A 36 -4.70 -8.24 -8.13
C LEU A 36 -3.90 -9.25 -8.97
N PHE A 37 -3.45 -10.36 -8.38
CA PHE A 37 -2.51 -11.28 -9.03
C PHE A 37 -3.05 -12.70 -9.12
N ASP A 38 -2.91 -13.29 -10.31
CA ASP A 38 -3.20 -14.69 -10.62
C ASP A 38 -2.41 -15.64 -9.70
N GLN A 39 -2.96 -16.82 -9.42
CA GLN A 39 -2.37 -17.83 -8.52
C GLN A 39 -0.84 -18.04 -8.68
N PRO A 40 -0.26 -18.16 -9.89
CA PRO A 40 1.18 -18.36 -10.03
C PRO A 40 2.03 -17.10 -9.74
N GLY A 41 1.49 -15.89 -9.96
CA GLY A 41 2.21 -14.63 -9.74
C GLY A 41 2.08 -14.08 -8.31
N ARG A 42 1.04 -14.51 -7.58
CA ARG A 42 0.71 -14.02 -6.23
C ARG A 42 1.87 -14.14 -5.22
N PRO A 43 2.60 -15.25 -5.09
CA PRO A 43 3.67 -15.35 -4.09
C PRO A 43 4.81 -14.33 -4.30
N ILE A 44 5.16 -14.07 -5.56
CA ILE A 44 6.22 -13.13 -5.94
C ILE A 44 5.77 -11.69 -5.65
N ALA A 45 4.54 -11.33 -6.03
CA ALA A 45 3.96 -10.02 -5.74
C ALA A 45 3.88 -9.75 -4.24
N MET A 46 3.43 -10.74 -3.46
CA MET A 46 3.37 -10.64 -2.00
C MET A 46 4.76 -10.48 -1.36
N ALA A 47 5.76 -11.20 -1.85
CA ALA A 47 7.14 -11.08 -1.37
C ALA A 47 7.71 -9.69 -1.66
N PHE A 48 7.47 -9.14 -2.85
CA PHE A 48 7.90 -7.80 -3.22
C PHE A 48 7.20 -6.71 -2.40
N ALA A 49 5.88 -6.83 -2.21
CA ALA A 49 5.12 -5.94 -1.34
C ALA A 49 5.61 -5.97 0.12
N SER A 50 5.94 -7.18 0.61
CA SER A 50 6.54 -7.37 1.94
C SER A 50 7.89 -6.66 2.04
N LEU A 51 8.75 -6.85 1.04
CA LEU A 51 10.07 -6.25 0.98
C LEU A 51 9.99 -4.71 0.99
N LEU A 52 9.10 -4.13 0.19
CA LEU A 52 8.89 -2.68 0.17
C LEU A 52 8.34 -2.15 1.51
N SER A 53 7.39 -2.86 2.12
CA SER A 53 6.80 -2.46 3.40
C SER A 53 7.82 -2.46 4.54
N TRP A 54 8.59 -3.55 4.67
CA TRP A 54 9.61 -3.68 5.72
C TRP A 54 10.86 -2.85 5.40
N GLY A 55 11.27 -2.79 4.13
CA GLY A 55 12.38 -1.96 3.67
C GLY A 55 12.10 -0.47 3.88
N GLY A 56 10.88 -0.01 3.60
CA GLY A 56 10.45 1.36 3.89
C GLY A 56 10.51 1.68 5.37
N LYS A 57 10.02 0.79 6.25
CA LYS A 57 10.13 0.96 7.71
C LYS A 57 11.58 1.01 8.19
N PHE A 58 12.44 0.17 7.64
CA PHE A 58 13.86 0.16 7.95
C PHE A 58 14.54 1.46 7.53
N LEU A 59 14.28 1.93 6.31
CA LEU A 59 14.81 3.20 5.81
C LEU A 59 14.30 4.37 6.65
N LEU A 60 13.02 4.36 7.04
CA LEU A 60 12.43 5.34 7.94
C LEU A 60 13.17 5.35 9.29
N ALA A 61 13.40 4.18 9.88
CA ALA A 61 14.10 4.04 11.15
C ALA A 61 15.55 4.54 11.09
N LEU A 62 16.24 4.37 9.95
CA LEU A 62 17.60 4.89 9.73
C LEU A 62 17.64 6.40 9.49
N THR A 63 16.68 6.93 8.73
CA THR A 63 16.65 8.35 8.34
C THR A 63 16.03 9.25 9.41
N PHE A 64 15.15 8.72 10.26
CA PHE A 64 14.47 9.52 11.28
C PHE A 64 15.43 10.17 12.31
N PRO A 65 16.37 9.47 12.95
CA PRO A 65 17.28 10.08 13.93
C PRO A 65 18.13 11.25 13.39
N PRO A 66 18.80 11.15 12.21
CA PRO A 66 19.56 12.28 11.67
C PRO A 66 18.67 13.45 11.24
N LEU A 67 17.50 13.19 10.66
CA LEU A 67 16.57 14.26 10.29
C LEU A 67 16.00 14.98 11.53
N LEU A 68 15.68 14.24 12.59
CA LEU A 68 15.24 14.82 13.85
C LEU A 68 16.31 15.73 14.47
N LYS A 69 17.59 15.36 14.36
CA LYS A 69 18.70 16.19 14.85
C LYS A 69 18.86 17.49 14.06
N LEU A 70 18.58 17.48 12.76
CA LEU A 70 18.72 18.65 11.89
C LEU A 70 17.49 19.57 11.95
N TRP A 71 16.28 19.01 11.94
CA TRP A 71 15.03 19.76 11.74
C TRP A 71 14.14 19.80 12.99
N GLY A 72 14.50 19.08 14.07
CA GLY A 72 13.71 19.00 15.29
C GLY A 72 12.29 18.47 15.01
N GLY A 73 11.29 19.03 15.70
CA GLY A 73 9.89 18.61 15.57
C GLY A 73 9.27 18.85 14.19
N TYR A 74 9.88 19.65 13.31
CA TYR A 74 9.36 19.86 11.96
C TYR A 74 9.45 18.62 11.07
N VAL A 75 10.28 17.63 11.43
CA VAL A 75 10.39 16.37 10.70
C VAL A 75 9.05 15.62 10.63
N TYR A 76 8.21 15.75 11.65
CA TYR A 76 6.89 15.11 11.67
C TYR A 76 5.95 15.66 10.60
N LEU A 77 6.08 16.94 10.22
CA LEU A 77 5.28 17.53 9.13
C LEU A 77 5.66 16.92 7.77
N LEU A 78 6.94 16.62 7.56
CA LEU A 78 7.42 15.98 6.34
C LEU A 78 6.84 14.56 6.21
N PHE A 79 6.85 13.77 7.28
CA PHE A 79 6.23 12.45 7.28
C PHE A 79 4.70 12.50 7.12
N MET A 80 4.05 13.50 7.73
CA MET A 80 2.62 13.72 7.57
C MET A 80 2.27 14.07 6.11
N ALA A 81 3.04 14.93 5.45
CA ALA A 81 2.84 15.25 4.04
C ALA A 81 2.99 14.03 3.12
N VAL A 82 4.00 13.19 3.37
CA VAL A 82 4.18 11.93 2.62
C VAL A 82 3.00 10.99 2.85
N ALA A 83 2.53 10.86 4.09
CA ALA A 83 1.38 10.02 4.43
C ALA A 83 0.08 10.50 3.76
N LEU A 84 -0.18 11.82 3.75
CA LEU A 84 -1.33 12.40 3.05
C LEU A 84 -1.23 12.20 1.53
N THR A 85 -0.04 12.33 0.95
CA THR A 85 0.18 12.08 -0.48
C THR A 85 -0.10 10.62 -0.82
N ALA A 86 0.37 9.68 0.01
CA ALA A 86 0.06 8.26 -0.16
C ALA A 86 -1.44 7.99 -0.06
N LEU A 87 -2.13 8.59 0.92
CA LEU A 87 -3.58 8.47 1.07
C LEU A 87 -4.31 9.02 -0.17
N TRP A 88 -3.90 10.18 -0.67
CA TRP A 88 -4.46 10.79 -1.86
C TRP A 88 -4.28 9.90 -3.10
N VAL A 89 -3.06 9.37 -3.32
CA VAL A 89 -2.80 8.45 -4.43
C VAL A 89 -3.65 7.18 -4.29
N THR A 90 -3.74 6.59 -3.10
CA THR A 90 -4.59 5.42 -2.86
C THR A 90 -6.05 5.73 -3.16
N TRP A 91 -6.57 6.87 -2.71
CA TRP A 91 -7.97 7.25 -2.91
C TRP A 91 -8.33 7.45 -4.39
N PHE A 92 -7.45 8.06 -5.18
CA PHE A 92 -7.74 8.34 -6.60
C PHE A 92 -7.35 7.21 -7.55
N ARG A 93 -6.38 6.37 -7.17
CA ARG A 93 -5.74 5.41 -8.09
C ARG A 93 -6.04 3.95 -7.78
N MET A 94 -6.58 3.62 -6.60
CA MET A 94 -7.15 2.28 -6.38
C MET A 94 -8.60 2.25 -6.88
N PRO A 95 -8.92 1.47 -7.92
CA PRO A 95 -10.30 1.12 -8.20
C PRO A 95 -10.84 0.25 -7.05
N GLU A 96 -12.07 0.51 -6.61
CA GLU A 96 -12.75 -0.26 -5.57
C GLU A 96 -12.89 -1.72 -6.02
N THR A 97 -12.11 -2.65 -5.45
CA THR A 97 -12.12 -4.08 -5.81
C THR A 97 -13.28 -4.85 -5.18
N ARG A 98 -14.07 -4.21 -4.31
CA ARG A 98 -15.12 -4.87 -3.53
C ARG A 98 -16.30 -5.32 -4.41
N GLY A 99 -16.43 -6.64 -4.58
CA GLY A 99 -17.60 -7.28 -5.21
C GLY A 99 -17.51 -7.47 -6.72
N ARG A 100 -16.34 -7.27 -7.33
CA ARG A 100 -16.07 -7.57 -8.74
C ARG A 100 -15.39 -8.93 -8.88
N SER A 101 -15.64 -9.65 -9.97
CA SER A 101 -14.97 -10.93 -10.21
C SER A 101 -13.50 -10.68 -10.60
N PHE A 102 -12.63 -11.67 -10.39
CA PHE A 102 -11.22 -11.60 -10.77
C PHE A 102 -11.05 -11.26 -12.26
N ASP A 103 -11.93 -11.79 -13.11
CA ASP A 103 -11.91 -11.54 -14.56
C ASP A 103 -12.25 -10.09 -14.90
N ASP A 104 -13.21 -9.46 -14.19
CA ASP A 104 -13.58 -8.05 -14.42
C ASP A 104 -12.44 -7.08 -14.03
N ILE A 105 -11.76 -7.36 -12.90
CA ILE A 105 -10.61 -6.57 -12.46
C ILE A 105 -9.45 -6.76 -13.42
N ALA A 106 -9.18 -8.01 -13.85
CA ALA A 106 -8.16 -8.31 -14.84
C ALA A 106 -8.46 -7.67 -16.20
N GLU A 107 -9.71 -7.59 -16.64
CA GLU A 107 -10.11 -6.90 -17.88
C GLU A 107 -9.92 -5.38 -17.79
N GLU A 108 -10.20 -4.75 -16.65
CA GLU A 108 -9.98 -3.31 -16.46
C GLU A 108 -8.48 -2.95 -16.49
N PHE A 109 -7.64 -3.79 -15.90
CA PHE A 109 -6.18 -3.65 -15.99
C PHE A 109 -5.60 -4.07 -17.36
N ARG A 110 -6.18 -5.08 -18.04
CA ARG A 110 -5.78 -5.54 -19.40
C ARG A 110 -6.26 -4.61 -20.51
N GLY A 111 -7.40 -3.94 -20.36
CA GLY A 111 -7.94 -2.99 -21.35
C GLY A 111 -7.08 -1.73 -21.50
N ALA A 112 -6.27 -1.39 -20.50
CA ALA A 112 -5.26 -0.33 -20.58
C ALA A 112 -4.00 -0.75 -21.37
N GLU A 113 -3.79 -2.05 -21.56
CA GLU A 113 -2.65 -2.61 -22.27
C GLU A 113 -3.17 -3.41 -23.48
N ALA A 114 -3.52 -2.67 -24.54
CA ALA A 114 -3.84 -3.21 -25.86
C ALA A 114 -2.59 -3.83 -26.52
N LEU A 115 -1.98 -4.82 -25.86
CA LEU A 115 -0.98 -5.70 -26.46
C LEU A 115 -1.72 -6.88 -27.11
N PRO A 116 -1.61 -7.05 -28.43
CA PRO A 116 -2.17 -8.20 -29.11
C PRO A 116 -1.32 -9.42 -28.74
N LEU A 117 -1.72 -10.17 -27.70
CA LEU A 117 -1.17 -11.50 -27.50
C LEU A 117 -1.71 -12.39 -28.60
N GLN A 118 -0.83 -12.67 -29.56
CA GLN A 118 -0.95 -13.71 -30.55
C GLN A 118 -1.34 -15.01 -29.83
N ASN A 119 -2.61 -15.36 -29.97
CA ASN A 119 -3.24 -16.61 -29.54
C ASN A 119 -2.47 -17.78 -30.16
N ASN A 120 -1.44 -18.27 -29.47
CA ASN A 120 -0.70 -19.44 -29.91
C ASN A 120 -1.49 -20.71 -29.53
N ARG A 121 -2.59 -20.91 -30.26
CA ARG A 121 -3.31 -22.19 -30.37
C ARG A 121 -2.73 -23.07 -31.50
N ASP A 122 -1.46 -22.91 -31.85
CA ASP A 122 -0.82 -23.70 -32.92
C ASP A 122 0.26 -24.69 -32.42
N PHE A 123 0.43 -24.86 -31.10
CA PHE A 123 1.38 -25.83 -30.55
C PHE A 123 0.89 -27.30 -30.51
N ASN A 124 -0.17 -27.65 -31.25
CA ASN A 124 -0.66 -29.03 -31.38
C ASN A 124 -0.68 -29.56 -32.83
N THR A 125 0.13 -29.00 -33.74
CA THR A 125 0.21 -29.47 -35.14
C THR A 125 1.54 -30.13 -35.51
N PHE A 126 2.39 -30.48 -34.55
CA PHE A 126 3.53 -31.36 -34.81
C PHE A 126 3.24 -32.77 -34.28
N LYS A 127 2.79 -33.62 -35.22
CA LYS A 127 2.91 -35.08 -35.16
C LYS A 127 4.37 -35.51 -35.04
#